data_AF-A0A7W6FT80-F1
#
_entry.id   AF-A0A7W6FT80-F1
#
_cell.length_a   1.000
_cell.length_b   1.000
_cell.length_c   1.000
_cell.angle_alpha   90.00
_cell.angle_beta   90.00
_cell.angle_gamma   90.00
#
_symmetry.space_group_name_H-M   'P 1'
#
loop_
_entity.id
_entity.type
_entity.pdbx_description
1 polymer ?
#
loop_
_entity_poly.entity_id
_entity_poly.type
_entity_poly.pdbx_seq_one_letter_code
_entity_poly.pdbx_strand_id
1 'polypeptide(L)'
;MLILLFLGCTTFFIAFSDSVTAEKASFNVADLLSRKTTVSTAELQTVDALFQVMLPAGHGATTFRVSSVKMANGMLDVAWSWPRAPLAALKKTDLAALKLPIVAEGDSLIVLETTVAYQPIAASVGLSSGVYKNMVANRPRFTAGVVKTD
;
A
#
# COMPACT_ATOMS: atom_id res chain seq x y z
N MET A 1 23.87 -20.91 23.39
CA MET A 1 24.13 -20.42 22.02
C MET A 1 23.07 -20.91 21.03
N LEU A 2 22.72 -22.20 20.99
CA LEU A 2 21.71 -22.75 20.07
C LEU A 2 20.31 -22.12 20.22
N ILE A 3 19.86 -21.88 21.46
CA ILE A 3 18.55 -21.26 21.72
C ILE A 3 18.48 -19.83 21.15
N LEU A 4 19.56 -19.04 21.29
CA LEU A 4 19.62 -17.69 20.75
C LEU A 4 19.63 -17.69 19.22
N LEU A 5 20.35 -18.62 18.60
CA LEU A 5 20.34 -18.81 17.14
C LEU A 5 18.94 -19.21 16.65
N PHE A 6 18.29 -20.15 17.33
CA PHE A 6 16.93 -20.55 16.98
C PHE A 6 15.94 -19.38 17.09
N LEU A 7 15.95 -18.66 18.22
CA LEU A 7 15.12 -17.46 18.42
C LEU A 7 15.38 -16.40 17.36
N GLY A 8 16.65 -16.17 16.99
CA GLY A 8 17.05 -15.24 15.95
C GLY A 8 16.49 -15.62 14.58
N CYS A 9 16.71 -16.87 14.16
CA CYS A 9 16.21 -17.39 12.89
C CYS A 9 14.69 -17.34 12.81
N THR A 10 13.98 -17.76 13.87
CA THR A 10 12.51 -17.75 13.91
C THR A 10 11.97 -16.32 13.86
N THR A 11 12.55 -15.39 14.63
CA THR A 11 12.11 -13.98 14.63
C THR A 11 12.31 -13.34 13.25
N PHE A 12 13.47 -13.58 12.62
CA PHE A 12 13.73 -13.09 11.28
C PHE A 12 12.78 -13.71 10.24
N PHE A 13 12.57 -15.02 10.30
CA PHE A 13 11.68 -15.73 9.38
C PHE A 13 10.25 -15.20 9.46
N ILE A 14 9.72 -15.03 10.67
CA ILE A 14 8.37 -14.51 10.87
C ILE A 14 8.27 -13.06 10.36
N ALA A 15 9.22 -12.20 10.72
CA ALA A 15 9.22 -10.82 10.24
C ALA A 15 9.28 -10.74 8.69
N PHE A 16 10.12 -11.58 8.06
CA PHE A 16 10.19 -11.65 6.61
C PHE A 16 8.88 -12.16 6.00
N SER A 17 8.30 -13.23 6.55
CA SER A 17 7.01 -13.78 6.11
C SER A 17 5.88 -12.75 6.20
N ASP A 18 5.84 -11.98 7.29
CA ASP A 18 4.85 -10.91 7.49
C ASP A 18 5.03 -9.79 6.47
N SER A 19 6.28 -9.42 6.16
CA SER A 19 6.58 -8.40 5.15
C SER A 19 6.08 -8.81 3.76
N VAL A 20 6.34 -10.06 3.35
CA VAL A 20 5.88 -10.62 2.07
C VAL A 20 4.36 -10.71 2.03
N THR A 21 3.72 -11.03 3.16
CA THR A 21 2.27 -11.08 3.27
C THR A 21 1.64 -9.70 3.11
N ALA A 22 2.20 -8.67 3.77
CA ALA A 22 1.75 -7.29 3.63
C ALA A 22 1.94 -6.74 2.20
N GLU A 23 3.05 -7.11 1.55
CA GLU A 23 3.29 -6.78 0.14
C GLU A 23 2.24 -7.41 -0.78
N LYS A 24 2.00 -8.73 -0.65
CA LYS A 24 0.98 -9.44 -1.44
C LYS A 24 -0.42 -8.88 -1.22
N ALA A 25 -0.79 -8.55 0.02
CA ALA A 25 -2.07 -7.93 0.34
C ALA A 25 -2.23 -6.59 -0.38
N SER A 26 -1.17 -5.78 -0.41
CA SER A 26 -1.14 -4.49 -1.12
C SER A 26 -1.30 -4.69 -2.63
N PHE A 27 -0.58 -5.65 -3.23
CA PHE A 27 -0.71 -5.96 -4.66
C PHE A 27 -2.11 -6.43 -5.04
N ASN A 28 -2.72 -7.32 -4.25
CA ASN A 28 -4.06 -7.83 -4.51
C ASN A 28 -5.10 -6.71 -4.50
N VAL A 29 -5.02 -5.82 -3.53
CA VAL A 29 -5.93 -4.67 -3.40
C VAL A 29 -5.72 -3.67 -4.55
N ALA A 30 -4.47 -3.36 -4.89
CA ALA A 30 -4.18 -2.51 -6.04
C ALA A 30 -4.66 -3.10 -7.37
N ASP A 31 -4.54 -4.42 -7.56
CA ASP A 31 -5.08 -5.10 -8.75
C ASP A 31 -6.61 -5.04 -8.79
N LEU A 32 -7.28 -5.27 -7.66
CA LEU A 32 -8.73 -5.16 -7.56
C LEU A 32 -9.21 -3.75 -7.90
N LEU A 33 -8.56 -2.71 -7.39
CA LEU A 33 -8.87 -1.31 -7.71
C LEU A 33 -8.57 -0.96 -9.18
N SER A 34 -7.51 -1.53 -9.77
CA SER A 34 -7.19 -1.30 -11.18
C SER A 34 -8.28 -1.80 -12.14
N ARG A 35 -9.12 -2.73 -11.70
CA ARG A 35 -10.24 -3.29 -12.48
C ARG A 35 -11.55 -2.53 -12.28
N LYS A 36 -11.54 -1.43 -11.53
CA LYS A 36 -12.71 -0.56 -11.36
C LYS A 36 -12.71 0.53 -12.43
N THR A 37 -13.90 1.00 -12.81
CA THR A 37 -14.08 2.20 -13.65
C THR A 37 -14.41 3.42 -12.82
N THR A 38 -15.16 3.20 -11.74
CA THR A 38 -15.52 4.20 -10.74
C THR A 38 -15.32 3.61 -9.35
N VAL A 39 -15.15 4.47 -8.35
CA VAL A 39 -15.03 4.05 -6.95
C VAL A 39 -15.68 5.06 -6.01
N SER A 40 -16.44 4.55 -5.03
CA SER A 40 -17.01 5.33 -3.93
C SER A 40 -16.15 5.25 -2.66
N THR A 41 -16.38 6.15 -1.71
CA THR A 41 -15.71 6.13 -0.40
C THR A 41 -16.01 4.85 0.36
N ALA A 42 -17.25 4.37 0.30
CA ALA A 42 -17.65 3.11 0.94
C ALA A 42 -16.93 1.90 0.35
N GLU A 43 -16.71 1.88 -0.96
CA GLU A 43 -15.91 0.84 -1.60
C GLU A 43 -14.44 0.92 -1.17
N LEU A 44 -13.85 2.11 -1.07
CA LEU A 44 -12.47 2.27 -0.60
C LEU A 44 -12.30 1.79 0.85
N GLN A 45 -13.28 2.06 1.72
CA GLN A 45 -13.32 1.53 3.08
C GLN A 45 -13.42 -0.01 3.10
N THR A 46 -14.25 -0.58 2.23
CA THR A 46 -14.40 -2.04 2.09
C THR A 46 -13.09 -2.68 1.63
N VAL A 47 -12.41 -2.04 0.69
CA VAL A 47 -11.13 -2.52 0.16
C VAL A 47 -10.00 -2.38 1.18
N ASP A 48 -10.01 -1.34 2.01
CA ASP A 48 -9.10 -1.25 3.16
C ASP A 48 -9.39 -2.32 4.23
N ALA A 49 -10.65 -2.62 4.51
CA ALA A 49 -11.00 -3.72 5.41
C ALA A 49 -10.50 -5.07 4.85
N LEU A 50 -10.62 -5.30 3.54
CA LEU A 50 -10.07 -6.47 2.87
C LEU A 50 -8.54 -6.54 3.00
N PHE A 51 -7.83 -5.41 2.83
CA PHE A 51 -6.39 -5.33 3.08
C PHE A 51 -6.04 -5.80 4.48
N GLN A 52 -6.74 -5.32 5.52
CA GLN A 52 -6.48 -5.68 6.90
C GLN A 52 -6.74 -7.18 7.19
N VAL A 53 -7.79 -7.75 6.61
CA VAL A 53 -8.10 -9.18 6.75
C VAL A 53 -7.04 -10.09 6.11
N MET A 54 -6.32 -9.60 5.09
CA MET A 54 -5.22 -10.34 4.46
C MET A 54 -3.92 -10.33 5.28
N LEU A 55 -3.81 -9.47 6.30
CA LEU A 55 -2.60 -9.37 7.11
C LEU A 55 -2.52 -10.49 8.16
N PRO A 56 -1.30 -10.80 8.66
CA PRO A 56 -1.13 -11.75 9.76
C PRO A 56 -1.95 -11.38 10.99
N ALA A 57 -2.46 -12.39 11.70
CA ALA A 57 -3.20 -12.17 12.94
C ALA A 57 -2.33 -11.43 13.97
N GLY A 58 -2.91 -10.40 14.61
CA GLY A 58 -2.18 -9.56 15.56
C GLY A 58 -1.20 -8.57 14.92
N HIS A 59 -1.35 -8.27 13.63
CA HIS A 59 -0.61 -7.18 12.98
C HIS A 59 -0.76 -5.86 13.76
N GLY A 60 0.26 -5.02 13.70
CA GLY A 60 0.22 -3.71 14.34
C GLY A 60 -0.67 -2.71 13.61
N ALA A 61 -0.60 -1.45 14.02
CA ALA A 61 -1.29 -0.35 13.35
C ALA A 61 -0.95 -0.32 11.86
N THR A 62 -1.95 -0.09 11.03
CA THR A 62 -1.79 0.00 9.58
C THR A 62 -2.10 1.40 9.10
N THR A 63 -1.57 1.75 7.94
CA THR A 63 -2.01 2.92 7.18
C THR A 63 -2.36 2.50 5.76
N PHE A 64 -3.25 3.26 5.12
CA PHE A 64 -3.72 2.96 3.78
C PHE A 64 -4.08 4.25 3.06
N ARG A 65 -3.61 4.41 1.83
CA ARG A 65 -3.95 5.54 0.96
C ARG A 65 -4.03 5.06 -0.46
N VAL A 66 -5.13 5.40 -1.13
CA VAL A 66 -5.33 5.13 -2.57
C VAL A 66 -5.43 6.46 -3.27
N SER A 67 -4.69 6.61 -4.37
CA SER A 67 -4.73 7.81 -5.19
C SER A 67 -4.82 7.45 -6.66
N SER A 68 -5.55 8.24 -7.43
CA SER A 68 -5.44 8.24 -8.89
C SER A 68 -4.52 9.38 -9.30
N VAL A 69 -3.46 9.04 -10.02
CA VAL A 69 -2.48 9.99 -10.55
C VAL A 69 -2.55 9.95 -12.07
N LYS A 70 -2.91 11.06 -12.71
CA LYS A 70 -3.07 11.16 -14.17
C LYS A 70 -1.89 11.88 -14.81
N MET A 71 -1.56 11.54 -16.03
CA MET A 71 -0.68 12.35 -16.88
C MET A 71 -1.53 13.44 -17.55
N ALA A 72 -1.21 14.70 -17.26
CA ALA A 72 -1.88 15.87 -17.81
C ALA A 72 -0.85 16.94 -18.19
N ASN A 73 -0.86 17.36 -19.46
CA ASN A 73 0.08 18.30 -20.06
C ASN A 73 1.54 17.89 -19.87
N GLY A 74 1.85 16.60 -20.05
CA GLY A 74 3.19 16.04 -19.89
C GLY A 74 3.70 15.99 -18.45
N MET A 75 2.85 16.22 -17.45
CA MET A 75 3.18 16.14 -16.04
C MET A 75 2.19 15.27 -15.27
N LEU A 76 2.68 14.57 -14.25
CA LEU A 76 1.80 13.84 -13.34
C LEU A 76 1.03 14.81 -12.43
N ASP A 77 -0.25 14.54 -12.25
CA ASP A 77 -1.13 15.27 -11.35
C ASP A 77 -2.02 14.31 -10.57
N VAL A 78 -2.44 14.70 -9.36
CA VAL A 78 -3.35 13.89 -8.53
C VAL A 78 -4.78 14.18 -8.96
N ALA A 79 -5.45 13.20 -9.56
CA ALA A 79 -6.86 13.31 -9.92
C ALA A 79 -7.76 13.24 -8.68
N TRP A 80 -7.45 12.32 -7.76
CA TRP A 80 -8.05 12.23 -6.43
C TRP A 80 -7.15 11.40 -5.53
N SER A 81 -7.30 11.60 -4.22
CA SER A 81 -6.62 10.79 -3.21
C SER A 81 -7.54 10.58 -2.01
N TRP A 82 -7.69 9.33 -1.61
CA TRP A 82 -8.42 8.92 -0.43
C TRP A 82 -7.44 8.33 0.59
N PRO A 83 -7.16 9.07 1.66
CA PRO A 83 -6.36 8.56 2.76
C PRO A 83 -7.22 7.97 3.87
N ARG A 84 -6.71 6.95 4.54
CA ARG A 84 -7.09 6.60 5.90
C ARG A 84 -6.11 7.26 6.87
N ALA A 85 -6.64 7.89 7.91
CA ALA A 85 -5.84 8.46 8.98
C ALA A 85 -4.87 7.40 9.54
N PRO A 86 -3.61 7.75 9.84
CA PRO A 86 -3.05 9.10 9.91
C PRO A 86 -2.47 9.65 8.59
N LEU A 87 -2.55 8.92 7.47
CA LEU A 87 -2.04 9.45 6.21
C LEU A 87 -2.85 10.67 5.78
N ALA A 88 -2.17 11.65 5.18
CA ALA A 88 -2.82 12.75 4.49
C ALA A 88 -3.07 12.38 3.03
N ALA A 89 -4.00 13.07 2.37
CA ALA A 89 -4.20 12.92 0.93
C ALA A 89 -2.90 13.22 0.18
N LEU A 90 -2.61 12.43 -0.86
CA LEU A 90 -1.45 12.62 -1.71
C LEU A 90 -1.56 13.95 -2.44
N LYS A 91 -0.53 14.78 -2.37
CA LYS A 91 -0.49 16.09 -3.05
C LYS A 91 0.40 16.00 -4.28
N LYS A 92 0.17 16.91 -5.23
CA LYS A 92 1.00 17.06 -6.44
C LYS A 92 2.49 17.24 -6.11
N THR A 93 2.81 17.96 -5.03
CA THR A 93 4.18 18.17 -4.55
C THR A 93 4.86 16.89 -4.10
N ASP A 94 4.09 15.89 -3.65
CA ASP A 94 4.61 14.63 -3.12
C ASP A 94 5.00 13.66 -4.25
N LEU A 95 4.45 13.86 -5.46
CA LEU A 95 4.66 12.97 -6.61
C LEU A 95 6.13 12.89 -7.04
N ALA A 96 6.90 13.96 -6.84
CA ALA A 96 8.32 14.00 -7.18
C ALA A 96 9.16 13.02 -6.34
N ALA A 97 8.68 12.63 -5.16
CA ALA A 97 9.36 11.66 -4.30
C ALA A 97 8.99 10.21 -4.63
N LEU A 98 7.95 9.99 -5.44
CA LEU A 98 7.47 8.65 -5.79
C LEU A 98 8.11 8.14 -7.08
N LYS A 99 8.54 6.88 -7.07
CA LYS A 99 9.02 6.18 -8.27
C LYS A 99 7.83 5.61 -9.03
N LEU A 100 7.24 6.39 -9.92
CA LEU A 100 6.09 6.00 -10.73
C LEU A 100 6.51 5.65 -12.17
N PRO A 101 5.88 4.66 -12.80
CA PRO A 101 6.10 4.37 -14.21
C PRO A 101 5.58 5.53 -15.09
N ILE A 102 6.18 5.70 -16.26
CA ILE A 102 5.70 6.65 -17.27
C ILE A 102 4.40 6.09 -17.86
N VAL A 103 3.37 6.94 -17.97
CA VAL A 103 2.12 6.63 -18.67
C VAL A 103 1.87 7.66 -19.76
N ALA A 104 1.02 7.30 -20.74
CA ALA A 104 0.69 8.20 -21.83
C ALA A 104 -0.17 9.37 -21.34
N GLU A 105 -0.18 10.46 -22.09
CA GLU A 105 -1.04 11.61 -21.85
C GLU A 105 -2.51 11.18 -21.79
N GLY A 106 -3.25 11.62 -20.76
CA GLY A 106 -4.64 11.25 -20.53
C GLY A 106 -4.85 9.93 -19.78
N ASP A 107 -3.83 9.08 -19.67
CA ASP A 107 -3.88 7.88 -18.82
C ASP A 107 -3.58 8.21 -17.36
N SER A 108 -3.94 7.27 -16.48
CA SER A 108 -3.66 7.36 -15.05
C SER A 108 -3.08 6.08 -14.46
N LEU A 109 -2.60 6.22 -13.23
CA LEU A 109 -2.15 5.18 -12.34
C LEU A 109 -3.02 5.20 -11.08
N ILE A 110 -3.38 4.02 -10.62
CA ILE A 110 -3.84 3.82 -9.24
C ILE A 110 -2.62 3.51 -8.40
N VAL A 111 -2.35 4.41 -7.46
CA VAL A 111 -1.25 4.33 -6.51
C VAL A 111 -1.83 3.95 -5.15
N LEU A 112 -1.47 2.77 -4.68
CA LEU A 112 -1.76 2.29 -3.34
C LEU A 112 -0.51 2.42 -2.48
N GLU A 113 -0.63 3.07 -1.34
CA GLU A 113 0.42 3.15 -0.31
C GLU A 113 -0.10 2.56 0.98
N THR A 114 0.63 1.60 1.54
CA THR A 114 0.28 0.97 2.82
C THR A 114 1.47 0.94 3.75
N THR A 115 1.18 0.98 5.05
CA THR A 115 2.16 0.58 6.05
C THR A 115 1.54 -0.39 7.04
N VAL A 116 2.36 -1.28 7.58
CA VAL A 116 1.98 -2.24 8.62
C VAL A 116 3.05 -2.23 9.70
N ALA A 117 2.70 -1.82 10.91
CA ALA A 117 3.61 -1.87 12.05
C ALA A 117 3.85 -3.32 12.48
N TYR A 118 5.09 -3.65 12.82
CA TYR A 118 5.47 -4.98 13.31
C TYR A 118 6.29 -4.89 14.59
N GLN A 119 6.16 -5.92 15.42
CA GLN A 119 6.89 -6.10 16.65
C GLN A 119 7.58 -7.47 16.62
N PRO A 120 8.92 -7.54 16.71
CA PRO A 120 9.65 -8.79 16.77
C PRO A 120 9.22 -9.64 17.98
N ILE A 121 9.03 -10.94 17.77
CA ILE A 121 8.66 -11.87 18.85
C ILE A 121 9.75 -11.95 19.93
N ALA A 122 11.02 -11.83 19.56
CA ALA A 122 12.14 -11.77 20.50
C ALA A 122 13.00 -10.52 20.26
N ALA A 123 12.76 -9.44 21.00
CA ALA A 123 13.57 -8.21 20.91
C ALA A 123 15.06 -8.43 21.27
N SER A 124 15.37 -9.48 22.04
CA SER A 124 16.73 -9.83 22.47
C SER A 124 17.66 -10.29 21.35
N VAL A 125 17.15 -10.48 20.12
CA VAL A 125 17.95 -10.96 18.97
C VAL A 125 18.43 -9.84 18.06
N GLY A 126 18.25 -8.58 18.47
CA GLY A 126 18.78 -7.40 17.77
C GLY A 126 17.89 -6.84 16.65
N LEU A 127 16.70 -7.39 16.46
CA LEU A 127 15.69 -6.81 15.56
C LEU A 127 14.84 -5.80 16.36
N SER A 128 14.74 -4.57 15.86
CA SER A 128 13.87 -3.54 16.43
C SER A 128 12.49 -3.59 15.79
N SER A 129 11.49 -3.06 16.49
CA SER A 129 10.19 -2.76 15.89
C SER A 129 10.32 -1.84 14.69
N GLY A 130 9.37 -1.94 13.76
CA GLY A 130 9.37 -1.06 12.59
C GLY A 130 8.05 -1.09 11.84
N VAL A 131 8.11 -0.69 10.58
CA VAL A 131 6.97 -0.68 9.67
C VAL A 131 7.36 -1.31 8.34
N TYR A 132 6.53 -2.22 7.84
CA TYR A 132 6.58 -2.62 6.43
C TYR A 132 5.90 -1.52 5.62
N LYS A 133 6.59 -0.94 4.64
CA LYS A 133 6.06 0.12 3.77
C LYS A 133 5.96 -0.43 2.36
N ASN A 134 4.76 -0.40 1.78
CA ASN A 134 4.53 -0.89 0.42
C ASN A 134 3.92 0.22 -0.43
N MET A 135 4.34 0.28 -1.69
CA MET A 135 3.73 1.14 -2.70
C MET A 135 3.52 0.32 -3.97
N VAL A 136 2.31 0.32 -4.50
CA VAL A 136 1.96 -0.35 -5.75
C VAL A 136 1.32 0.68 -6.68
N ALA A 137 1.79 0.75 -7.93
CA ALA A 137 1.27 1.66 -8.94
C ALA A 137 0.88 0.87 -10.20
N ASN A 138 -0.43 0.76 -10.45
CA ASN A 138 -0.99 -0.01 -11.57
C ASN A 138 -1.82 0.88 -12.48
N ARG A 139 -1.77 0.64 -13.78
CA ARG A 139 -2.71 1.28 -14.73
C ARG A 139 -4.11 0.68 -14.56
N PRO A 140 -5.17 1.49 -14.60
CA PRO A 140 -6.53 0.95 -14.70
C PRO A 140 -6.70 0.13 -15.98
N ARG A 141 -7.46 -0.97 -15.90
CA ARG A 141 -7.58 -1.95 -16.98
C ARG A 141 -8.74 -1.69 -17.95
N PHE A 142 -9.80 -1.03 -17.47
CA PHE A 142 -11.06 -0.85 -18.23
C PHE A 142 -11.39 0.61 -18.53
N THR A 143 -10.53 1.54 -18.11
CA THR A 143 -10.71 2.98 -18.28
C THR A 143 -9.33 3.65 -18.33
N ALA A 144 -9.23 4.86 -18.89
CA ALA A 144 -8.01 5.67 -18.80
C ALA A 144 -7.74 6.10 -17.35
N GLY A 145 -8.80 6.30 -16.56
CA GLY A 145 -8.70 6.57 -15.14
C GLY A 145 -9.94 6.20 -14.34
N VAL A 146 -9.70 5.70 -13.13
CA VAL A 146 -10.78 5.41 -12.18
C VAL A 146 -11.31 6.75 -11.67
N VAL A 147 -12.61 6.97 -11.75
CA VAL A 147 -13.24 8.21 -11.27
C VAL A 147 -13.83 7.98 -9.88
N LYS A 148 -13.55 8.89 -8.94
CA LYS A 148 -14.20 8.85 -7.62
C LYS A 148 -15.59 9.50 -7.71
N THR A 149 -16.62 8.84 -7.17
CA THR A 149 -18.03 9.27 -7.34
C THR A 149 -18.57 10.16 -6.23
N ASP A 150 -17.88 10.23 -5.10
CA ASP A 150 -18.25 10.99 -3.90
C ASP A 150 -17.02 11.64 -3.25
#